data_AF-A0AAE0S220-F1
#
_entry.id   AF-A0AAE0S220-F1
#
_cell.length_a   1.000
_cell.length_b   1.000
_cell.length_c   1.000
_cell.angle_alpha   90.00
_cell.angle_beta   90.00
_cell.angle_gamma   90.00
#
_symmetry.space_group_name_H-M   'P 1'
#
loop_
_entity.id
_entity.type
_entity.pdbx_description
1 polymer ?
#
loop_
_entity_poly.entity_id
_entity_poly.type
_entity_poly.pdbx_seq_one_letter_code
_entity_poly.pdbx_strand_id
1 'polypeptide(L)'
;MSPREEINSAPIICQEINSTPIICQEINSAPIICQEINSAPIICQEINSTPIICQEINSAPIICQEINSTPIICQEINSTPIICQEINSAPIICQEINSAPIICQEINSTPIICQEINSAPIICQEINSAPIICQEINSTPIICQEINSAPIICQEINSTPIICQEINSAPIICQEINSTPIICQEINSAPIICQEINSAPIICQEINSAPIICQEINSGPIICQEINSAPIICQEINSAPIICQ
;
A
#
# COMPACT_ATOMS: atom_id res chain seq x y z
N MET A 1 -6.54 32.60 -2.07
CA MET A 1 -7.44 32.55 -3.24
C MET A 1 -8.79 32.07 -2.76
N SER A 2 -9.90 32.70 -3.16
CA SER A 2 -11.25 32.14 -2.95
C SER A 2 -11.31 30.72 -3.52
N PRO A 3 -12.16 29.81 -2.98
CA PRO A 3 -12.34 28.49 -3.58
C PRO A 3 -12.79 28.72 -5.03
N ARG A 4 -11.92 28.40 -5.99
CA ARG A 4 -12.32 28.29 -7.39
C ARG A 4 -12.93 26.90 -7.48
N GLU A 5 -14.23 26.84 -7.70
CA GLU A 5 -15.00 25.61 -7.51
C GLU A 5 -14.56 24.49 -8.46
N GLU A 6 -14.06 24.77 -9.66
CA GLU A 6 -13.57 23.71 -10.57
C GLU A 6 -12.34 24.17 -11.35
N ILE A 7 -11.30 23.32 -11.41
CA ILE A 7 -10.17 23.45 -12.33
C ILE A 7 -10.47 22.55 -13.54
N ASN A 8 -11.32 23.05 -14.43
CA ASN A 8 -11.60 22.40 -15.71
C ASN A 8 -10.61 22.94 -16.75
N SER A 9 -9.56 22.17 -17.04
CA SER A 9 -8.43 22.64 -17.86
C SER A 9 -8.14 21.71 -19.04
N ALA A 10 -7.62 22.31 -20.12
CA ALA A 10 -6.72 21.60 -21.03
C ALA A 10 -5.48 21.06 -20.25
N PRO A 11 -4.55 20.30 -20.85
CA PRO A 11 -3.36 19.80 -20.17
C PRO A 11 -2.75 20.77 -19.15
N ILE A 12 -2.69 20.37 -17.88
CA ILE A 12 -1.92 21.07 -16.85
C ILE A 12 -0.49 20.58 -17.01
N ILE A 13 0.32 21.33 -17.76
CA ILE A 13 1.74 21.04 -17.96
C ILE A 13 2.54 22.16 -17.32
N CYS A 14 3.33 21.83 -16.32
CA CYS A 14 4.09 22.80 -15.55
C CYS A 14 5.51 22.30 -15.24
N GLN A 15 6.43 23.23 -15.02
CA GLN A 15 7.65 22.88 -14.30
C GLN A 15 7.33 22.79 -12.82
N GLU A 16 6.76 23.84 -12.25
CA GLU A 16 6.56 23.93 -10.80
C GLU A 16 5.18 24.50 -10.47
N ILE A 17 4.48 23.86 -9.53
CA ILE A 17 3.35 24.45 -8.82
C ILE A 17 3.82 24.77 -7.41
N ASN A 18 4.02 26.05 -7.13
CA ASN A 18 4.23 26.56 -5.78
C ASN A 18 2.95 27.22 -5.29
N SER A 19 2.27 26.59 -4.33
CA SER A 19 1.07 27.17 -3.73
C SER A 19 1.17 27.25 -2.21
N THR A 20 0.50 28.24 -1.62
CA THR A 20 0.27 28.22 -0.17
C THR A 20 -0.75 27.13 0.16
N PRO A 21 -1.97 27.13 -0.40
CA PRO A 21 -2.74 25.88 -0.52
C PRO A 21 -3.28 25.65 -1.94
N ILE A 22 -3.38 24.38 -2.34
CA ILE A 22 -4.20 23.95 -3.48
C ILE A 22 -5.51 23.45 -2.87
N ILE A 23 -6.57 24.24 -3.00
CA ILE A 23 -7.92 23.88 -2.51
C ILE A 23 -8.89 23.98 -3.68
N CYS A 24 -9.53 22.87 -4.03
CA CYS A 24 -10.46 22.79 -5.14
C CYS A 24 -11.64 21.85 -4.81
N GLN A 25 -12.78 21.98 -5.48
CA GLN A 25 -13.73 20.85 -5.47
C GLN A 25 -13.25 19.83 -6.49
N GLU A 26 -13.06 20.25 -7.74
CA GLU A 26 -12.69 19.32 -8.81
C GLU A 26 -11.45 19.77 -9.58
N ILE A 27 -10.56 18.83 -9.90
CA ILE A 27 -9.56 18.97 -10.96
C ILE A 27 -9.93 18.01 -12.09
N ASN A 28 -10.38 18.56 -13.22
CA ASN A 28 -10.55 17.81 -14.45
C ASN A 28 -9.48 18.24 -15.44
N SER A 29 -8.56 17.34 -15.74
CA SER A 29 -7.51 17.60 -16.72
C SER A 29 -7.31 16.40 -17.64
N ALA A 30 -6.98 16.66 -18.91
CA ALA A 30 -6.50 15.60 -19.81
C ALA A 30 -5.22 14.99 -19.21
N PRO A 31 -4.04 15.63 -19.22
CA PRO A 31 -2.95 15.26 -18.31
C PRO A 31 -2.69 16.31 -17.21
N ILE A 32 -2.22 15.87 -16.05
CA ILE A 32 -1.47 16.68 -15.09
C ILE A 32 -0.01 16.21 -15.18
N ILE A 33 0.87 17.03 -15.77
CA ILE A 33 2.30 16.75 -15.88
C ILE A 33 3.05 17.89 -15.21
N CYS A 34 3.72 17.61 -14.11
CA CYS A 34 4.51 18.59 -13.40
C CYS A 34 5.88 18.03 -13.01
N GLN A 35 6.91 18.87 -13.01
CA GLN A 35 8.18 18.47 -12.42
C GLN A 35 8.01 18.44 -10.90
N GLU A 36 7.56 19.55 -10.32
CA GLU A 36 7.48 19.69 -8.86
C GLU A 36 6.13 20.31 -8.45
N ILE A 37 5.48 19.73 -7.45
CA ILE A 37 4.32 20.29 -6.79
C ILE A 37 4.69 20.53 -5.32
N ASN A 38 4.86 21.78 -4.94
CA ASN A 38 5.07 22.22 -3.56
C ASN A 38 3.82 22.96 -3.07
N SER A 39 3.14 22.38 -2.09
CA SER A 39 1.98 23.01 -1.47
C SER A 39 2.06 22.93 0.04
N ALA A 40 1.46 23.87 0.78
CA ALA A 40 1.21 23.61 2.19
C ALA A 40 0.15 22.50 2.31
N PRO A 41 -1.13 22.66 1.92
CA PRO A 41 -1.99 21.51 1.68
C PRO A 41 -2.44 21.35 0.23
N ILE A 42 -2.66 20.11 -0.21
CA ILE A 42 -3.47 19.76 -1.38
C ILE A 42 -4.77 19.18 -0.83
N ILE A 43 -5.89 19.88 -1.04
CA ILE A 43 -7.23 19.46 -0.62
C ILE A 43 -8.15 19.56 -1.83
N CYS A 44 -8.58 18.41 -2.34
CA CYS A 44 -9.54 18.38 -3.42
C CYS A 44 -10.65 17.38 -3.13
N GLN A 45 -11.86 17.65 -3.62
CA GLN A 45 -12.92 16.64 -3.55
C GLN A 45 -12.59 15.55 -4.57
N GLU A 46 -12.41 15.93 -5.84
CA GLU A 46 -12.22 14.99 -6.93
C GLU A 46 -11.04 15.41 -7.81
N ILE A 47 -10.20 14.46 -8.17
CA ILE A 47 -9.14 14.61 -9.17
C ILE A 47 -9.38 13.59 -10.27
N ASN A 48 -9.79 14.04 -11.44
CA ASN A 48 -9.94 13.24 -12.64
C ASN A 48 -8.85 13.61 -13.64
N SER A 49 -7.94 12.68 -13.91
CA SER A 49 -6.88 12.95 -14.90
C SER A 49 -6.37 11.73 -15.66
N THR A 50 -6.03 11.93 -16.92
CA THR A 50 -5.60 10.90 -17.86
C THR A 50 -4.32 11.32 -18.62
N PRO A 51 -3.11 11.32 -18.02
CA PRO A 51 -2.65 10.87 -16.69
C PRO A 51 -2.26 11.95 -15.65
N ILE A 52 -1.96 11.54 -14.40
CA ILE A 52 -1.14 12.29 -13.43
C ILE A 52 0.32 11.80 -13.51
N ILE A 53 1.25 12.68 -13.85
CA ILE A 53 2.69 12.42 -13.88
C ILE A 53 3.41 13.55 -13.15
N CYS A 54 4.07 13.22 -12.04
CA CYS A 54 4.88 14.18 -11.29
C CYS A 54 6.30 13.64 -11.09
N GLN A 55 7.32 14.51 -11.11
CA GLN A 55 8.61 14.09 -10.58
C GLN A 55 8.51 14.08 -9.06
N GLU A 56 8.16 15.19 -8.44
CA GLU A 56 8.12 15.34 -7.00
C GLU A 56 6.82 16.01 -6.53
N ILE A 57 6.21 15.46 -5.49
CA ILE A 57 5.07 16.07 -4.79
C ILE A 57 5.48 16.25 -3.34
N ASN A 58 5.67 17.50 -2.92
CA ASN A 58 5.87 17.88 -1.53
C ASN A 58 4.64 18.60 -1.01
N SER A 59 3.96 18.00 -0.04
CA SER A 59 2.82 18.63 0.61
C SER A 59 2.90 18.48 2.12
N ALA A 60 2.33 19.43 2.88
CA ALA A 60 2.01 19.16 4.28
C ALA A 60 0.89 18.10 4.31
N PRO A 61 -0.40 18.31 4.01
CA PRO A 61 -1.29 17.19 3.69
C PRO A 61 -1.62 17.05 2.19
N ILE A 62 -1.86 15.82 1.75
CA ILE A 62 -2.65 15.50 0.56
C ILE A 62 -3.95 14.89 1.06
N ILE A 63 -5.08 15.56 0.82
CA ILE A 63 -6.42 15.10 1.19
C ILE A 63 -7.29 15.11 -0.06
N CYS A 64 -7.73 13.95 -0.50
CA CYS A 64 -8.67 13.81 -1.61
C CYS A 64 -9.88 12.98 -1.21
N GLN A 65 -11.08 13.32 -1.70
CA GLN A 65 -12.17 12.36 -1.62
C GLN A 65 -11.92 11.27 -2.65
N GLU A 66 -11.78 11.64 -3.91
CA GLU A 66 -11.63 10.68 -5.01
C GLU A 66 -10.48 11.08 -5.93
N ILE A 67 -9.65 10.11 -6.31
CA ILE A 67 -8.64 10.25 -7.36
C ILE A 67 -8.92 9.20 -8.42
N ASN A 68 -9.38 9.63 -9.59
CA ASN A 68 -9.50 8.80 -10.77
C ASN A 68 -8.41 9.14 -11.76
N SER A 69 -7.49 8.21 -12.02
CA SER A 69 -6.44 8.50 -12.98
C SER A 69 -5.92 7.33 -13.82
N THR A 70 -5.62 7.62 -15.08
CA THR A 70 -5.05 6.63 -16.00
C THR A 70 -3.79 7.17 -16.69
N PRO A 71 -2.56 6.84 -16.20
CA PRO A 71 -2.11 6.42 -14.85
C PRO A 71 -1.82 7.54 -13.82
N ILE A 72 -1.48 7.14 -12.57
CA ILE A 72 -0.69 7.93 -11.60
C ILE A 72 0.78 7.47 -11.65
N ILE A 73 1.69 8.37 -11.98
CA ILE A 73 3.14 8.11 -11.98
C ILE A 73 3.87 9.21 -11.21
N CYS A 74 4.55 8.86 -10.13
CA CYS A 74 5.38 9.81 -9.38
C CYS A 74 6.80 9.28 -9.21
N GLN A 75 7.82 10.15 -9.23
CA GLN A 75 9.13 9.73 -8.72
C GLN A 75 9.06 9.73 -7.19
N GLU A 76 8.73 10.85 -6.58
CA GLU A 76 8.74 11.00 -5.12
C GLU A 76 7.46 11.69 -4.64
N ILE A 77 6.88 11.16 -3.56
CA ILE A 77 5.78 11.79 -2.83
C ILE A 77 6.21 11.94 -1.38
N ASN A 78 6.40 13.18 -0.93
CA ASN A 78 6.62 13.53 0.46
C ASN A 78 5.37 14.23 1.01
N SER A 79 4.71 13.60 1.98
CA SER A 79 3.52 14.19 2.59
C SER A 79 3.39 13.92 4.08
N THR A 80 2.60 14.72 4.76
CA THR A 80 2.41 14.70 6.23
C THR A 80 1.00 15.17 6.63
N PRO A 81 -0.13 14.47 6.30
CA PRO A 81 -0.36 13.10 5.78
C PRO A 81 -0.72 12.92 4.29
N ILE A 82 -0.93 11.67 3.83
CA ILE A 82 -1.75 11.31 2.66
C ILE A 82 -3.06 10.69 3.15
N ILE A 83 -4.20 11.27 2.77
CA ILE A 83 -5.55 10.78 3.10
C ILE A 83 -6.40 10.78 1.83
N CYS A 84 -6.92 9.62 1.44
CA CYS A 84 -7.86 9.50 0.33
C CYS A 84 -9.09 8.70 0.75
N GLN A 85 -10.28 9.04 0.25
CA GLN A 85 -11.39 8.11 0.36
C GLN A 85 -11.19 7.00 -0.66
N GLU A 86 -11.09 7.36 -1.94
CA GLU A 86 -10.99 6.40 -3.04
C GLU A 86 -9.87 6.77 -4.01
N ILE A 87 -9.09 5.78 -4.41
CA ILE A 87 -8.10 5.90 -5.48
C ILE A 87 -8.39 4.83 -6.52
N ASN A 88 -8.83 5.26 -7.70
CA ASN A 88 -9.01 4.40 -8.86
C ASN A 88 -7.94 4.73 -9.90
N SER A 89 -7.04 3.78 -10.18
CA SER A 89 -5.99 4.06 -11.15
C SER A 89 -5.50 2.89 -11.98
N ALA A 90 -5.20 3.16 -13.25
CA ALA A 90 -4.62 2.19 -14.16
C ALA A 90 -3.35 2.73 -14.84
N PRO A 91 -2.12 2.44 -14.33
CA PRO A 91 -1.66 2.02 -12.98
C PRO A 91 -1.35 3.14 -11.95
N ILE A 92 -1.00 2.73 -10.72
CA ILE A 92 -0.21 3.52 -9.75
C ILE A 92 1.26 3.07 -9.79
N ILE A 93 2.18 3.99 -10.10
CA ILE A 93 3.63 3.74 -10.11
C ILE A 93 4.34 4.85 -9.34
N CYS A 94 5.04 4.50 -8.26
CA CYS A 94 5.88 5.43 -7.52
C CYS A 94 7.30 4.90 -7.35
N GLN A 95 8.31 5.77 -7.38
CA GLN A 95 9.63 5.36 -6.89
C GLN A 95 9.59 5.35 -5.36
N GLU A 96 9.28 6.48 -4.75
CA GLU A 96 9.34 6.65 -3.29
C GLU A 96 8.07 7.34 -2.77
N ILE A 97 7.51 6.81 -1.68
CA ILE A 97 6.45 7.45 -0.92
C ILE A 97 6.91 7.58 0.52
N ASN A 98 7.16 8.81 0.96
CA ASN A 98 7.40 9.14 2.35
C ASN A 98 6.19 9.87 2.91
N SER A 99 5.51 9.26 3.88
CA SER A 99 4.39 9.89 4.54
C SER A 99 4.49 9.85 6.06
N ALA A 100 3.90 10.83 6.75
CA ALA A 100 3.60 10.65 8.16
C ALA A 100 2.56 9.51 8.31
N PRO A 101 1.28 9.66 7.93
CA PRO A 101 0.42 8.50 7.68
C PRO A 101 -0.06 8.42 6.22
N ILE A 102 -0.31 7.20 5.75
CA ILE A 102 -1.09 6.92 4.53
C ILE A 102 -2.40 6.31 5.00
N ILE A 103 -3.53 6.96 4.68
CA ILE A 103 -4.86 6.49 5.04
C ILE A 103 -5.73 6.48 3.79
N CYS A 104 -6.19 5.32 3.36
CA CYS A 104 -7.13 5.17 2.26
C CYS A 104 -8.35 4.38 2.70
N GLN A 105 -9.54 4.75 2.22
CA GLN A 105 -10.68 3.84 2.36
C GLN A 105 -10.52 2.72 1.32
N GLU A 106 -10.43 3.07 0.04
CA GLU A 106 -10.39 2.11 -1.05
C GLU A 106 -9.29 2.47 -2.06
N ILE A 107 -8.53 1.46 -2.47
CA ILE A 107 -7.56 1.56 -3.57
C ILE A 107 -7.89 0.49 -4.60
N ASN A 108 -8.38 0.90 -5.76
CA ASN A 108 -8.56 0.04 -6.92
C ASN A 108 -7.50 0.35 -7.97
N SER A 109 -6.63 -0.60 -8.27
CA SER A 109 -5.56 -0.34 -9.23
C SER A 109 -5.15 -1.49 -10.13
N THR A 110 -4.64 -1.14 -11.31
CA THR A 110 -4.16 -2.11 -12.29
C THR A 110 -2.83 -1.68 -12.93
N PRO A 111 -1.63 -2.04 -12.44
CA PRO A 111 -1.13 -2.45 -11.09
C PRO A 111 -0.85 -1.33 -10.05
N ILE A 112 -0.47 -1.73 -8.82
CA ILE A 112 0.31 -0.89 -7.86
C ILE A 112 1.78 -1.33 -7.90
N ILE A 113 2.69 -0.40 -8.21
CA ILE A 113 4.14 -0.64 -8.21
C ILE A 113 4.84 0.48 -7.44
N CYS A 114 5.53 0.15 -6.35
CA CYS A 114 6.37 1.08 -5.61
C CYS A 114 7.79 0.55 -5.46
N GLN A 115 8.81 1.41 -5.51
CA GLN A 115 10.13 0.98 -5.05
C GLN A 115 10.14 0.98 -3.52
N GLU A 116 9.87 2.13 -2.91
CA GLU A 116 9.95 2.29 -1.45
C GLU A 116 8.71 2.99 -0.90
N ILE A 117 8.18 2.47 0.20
CA ILE A 117 7.12 3.11 0.98
C ILE A 117 7.58 3.24 2.42
N ASN A 118 7.83 4.46 2.86
CA ASN A 118 8.09 4.79 4.25
C ASN A 118 6.89 5.54 4.82
N SER A 119 6.23 4.97 5.82
CA SER A 119 5.13 5.65 6.52
C SER A 119 5.23 5.44 8.01
N ALA A 120 4.71 6.37 8.84
CA ALA A 120 4.36 6.00 10.21
C ALA A 120 3.20 4.97 10.14
N PRO A 121 1.90 5.26 10.05
CA PRO A 121 0.94 4.19 9.72
C PRO A 121 0.63 4.10 8.21
N ILE A 122 0.42 2.89 7.70
CA ILE A 122 -0.36 2.61 6.49
C ILE A 122 -1.68 2.01 6.96
N ILE A 123 -2.80 2.66 6.65
CA ILE A 123 -4.15 2.20 7.00
C ILE A 123 -5.01 2.18 5.75
N CYS A 124 -5.46 1.00 5.33
CA CYS A 124 -6.41 0.86 4.23
C CYS A 124 -7.64 0.09 4.69
N GLN A 125 -8.84 0.47 4.23
CA GLN A 125 -9.98 -0.42 4.38
C GLN A 125 -9.86 -1.53 3.34
N GLU A 126 -9.79 -1.19 2.06
CA GLU A 126 -9.77 -2.16 0.97
C GLU A 126 -8.68 -1.82 -0.06
N ILE A 127 -7.93 -2.84 -0.47
CA ILE A 127 -6.99 -2.75 -1.58
C ILE A 127 -7.35 -3.83 -2.59
N ASN A 128 -7.86 -3.41 -3.75
CA ASN A 128 -8.08 -4.28 -4.91
C ASN A 128 -7.04 -3.95 -5.97
N SER A 129 -6.15 -4.88 -6.26
CA SER A 129 -5.12 -4.66 -7.29
C SER A 129 -4.97 -5.84 -8.23
N ALA A 130 -4.63 -5.57 -9.49
CA ALA A 130 -4.16 -6.64 -10.37
C ALA A 130 -2.87 -7.25 -9.77
N PRO A 131 -1.69 -6.60 -9.79
CA PRO A 131 -0.63 -6.94 -8.85
C PRO A 131 -0.24 -5.79 -7.92
N ILE A 132 0.19 -6.14 -6.70
CA ILE A 132 0.92 -5.26 -5.79
C ILE A 132 2.39 -5.66 -5.83
N ILE A 133 3.27 -4.76 -6.24
CA ILE A 133 4.72 -5.00 -6.31
C ILE A 133 5.45 -3.89 -5.56
N CYS A 134 6.13 -4.22 -4.47
CA CYS A 134 6.97 -3.29 -3.73
C CYS A 134 8.40 -3.82 -3.60
N GLN A 135 9.40 -2.94 -3.67
CA GLN A 135 10.74 -3.35 -3.22
C GLN A 135 10.76 -3.36 -1.70
N GLU A 136 10.48 -2.23 -1.06
CA GLU A 136 10.57 -2.07 0.38
C GLU A 136 9.35 -1.36 0.95
N ILE A 137 8.84 -1.87 2.07
CA ILE A 137 7.79 -1.22 2.86
C ILE A 137 8.27 -1.11 4.30
N ASN A 138 8.49 0.11 4.77
CA ASN A 138 8.80 0.42 6.16
C ASN A 138 7.61 1.15 6.79
N SER A 139 7.00 0.54 7.80
CA SER A 139 5.84 1.16 8.46
C SER A 139 5.71 0.86 9.95
N THR A 140 5.06 1.76 10.67
CA THR A 140 4.80 1.69 12.10
C THR A 140 3.38 2.21 12.44
N PRO A 141 2.25 1.49 12.24
CA PRO A 141 1.94 0.13 11.72
C PRO A 141 1.47 0.00 10.25
N ILE A 142 1.35 -1.24 9.74
CA ILE A 142 0.50 -1.58 8.58
C ILE A 142 -0.83 -2.19 9.07
N ILE A 143 -1.96 -1.60 8.68
CA ILE A 143 -3.31 -2.06 9.03
C ILE A 143 -4.17 -2.08 7.77
N CYS A 144 -4.69 -3.24 7.38
CA CYS A 144 -5.66 -3.37 6.30
C CYS A 144 -6.90 -4.13 6.75
N GLN A 145 -8.09 -3.76 6.27
CA GLN A 145 -9.25 -4.64 6.44
C GLN A 145 -9.15 -5.77 5.40
N GLU A 146 -9.11 -5.44 4.12
CA GLU A 146 -9.13 -6.42 3.03
C GLU A 146 -8.06 -6.10 1.99
N ILE A 147 -7.33 -7.13 1.55
CA ILE A 147 -6.41 -7.05 0.42
C ILE A 147 -6.79 -8.13 -0.58
N ASN A 148 -7.28 -7.72 -1.75
CA ASN A 148 -7.51 -8.59 -2.88
C ASN A 148 -6.49 -8.27 -3.98
N SER A 149 -5.62 -9.24 -4.29
CA SER A 149 -4.63 -9.05 -5.35
C SER A 149 -4.49 -10.28 -6.23
N ALA A 150 -4.15 -10.14 -7.52
CA ALA A 150 -3.66 -11.29 -8.27
C ALA A 150 -2.31 -11.73 -7.64
N PRO A 151 -1.16 -11.06 -7.80
CA PRO A 151 -0.01 -11.33 -6.91
C PRO A 151 0.33 -10.17 -5.98
N ILE A 152 0.75 -10.51 -4.76
CA ILE A 152 1.50 -9.62 -3.85
C ILE A 152 2.97 -10.05 -3.91
N ILE A 153 3.84 -9.14 -4.33
CA ILE A 153 5.29 -9.37 -4.42
C ILE A 153 6.02 -8.25 -3.69
N CYS A 154 6.74 -8.60 -2.62
CA CYS A 154 7.58 -7.66 -1.89
C CYS A 154 9.01 -8.19 -1.78
N GLN A 155 10.02 -7.32 -1.85
CA GLN A 155 11.36 -7.73 -1.42
C GLN A 155 11.40 -7.73 0.10
N GLU A 156 11.10 -6.60 0.74
CA GLU A 156 11.21 -6.45 2.19
C GLU A 156 9.98 -5.73 2.77
N ILE A 157 9.47 -6.26 3.89
CA ILE A 157 8.44 -5.61 4.69
C ILE A 157 8.95 -5.50 6.12
N ASN A 158 9.21 -4.28 6.57
CA ASN A 158 9.53 -3.96 7.96
C ASN A 158 8.34 -3.23 8.58
N SER A 159 7.71 -3.84 9.59
CA SER A 159 6.61 -3.21 10.29
C SER A 159 6.71 -3.27 11.81
N THR A 160 6.16 -2.28 12.52
CA THR A 160 5.94 -2.45 13.97
C THR A 160 4.84 -3.50 14.19
N PRO A 161 3.58 -3.34 13.79
CA PRO A 161 2.73 -4.49 13.53
C PRO A 161 2.20 -4.54 12.08
N ILE A 162 1.98 -5.76 11.59
CA ILE A 162 1.15 -6.02 10.40
C ILE A 162 -0.17 -6.59 10.92
N ILE A 163 -1.28 -5.91 10.63
CA ILE A 163 -2.62 -6.34 11.02
C ILE A 163 -3.51 -6.34 9.78
N CYS A 164 -4.00 -7.51 9.38
CA CYS A 164 -4.97 -7.63 8.29
C CYS A 164 -6.22 -8.38 8.77
N GLN A 165 -7.41 -8.01 8.30
CA GLN A 165 -8.56 -8.89 8.50
C GLN A 165 -8.48 -10.03 7.48
N GLU A 166 -8.45 -9.71 6.19
CA GLU A 166 -8.48 -10.70 5.12
C GLU A 166 -7.43 -10.38 4.05
N ILE A 167 -6.71 -11.41 3.60
CA ILE A 167 -5.82 -11.34 2.46
C ILE A 167 -6.22 -12.44 1.47
N ASN A 168 -6.72 -12.03 0.30
CA ASN A 168 -6.97 -12.90 -0.84
C ASN A 168 -5.96 -12.61 -1.94
N SER A 169 -5.10 -13.59 -2.23
CA SER A 169 -4.10 -13.46 -3.29
C SER A 169 -4.05 -14.68 -4.19
N ALA A 170 -3.66 -14.53 -5.46
CA ALA A 170 -3.18 -15.66 -6.24
C ALA A 170 -1.82 -16.12 -5.67
N PRO A 171 -0.68 -15.42 -5.80
CA PRO A 171 0.46 -15.70 -4.91
C PRO A 171 0.85 -14.52 -4.00
N ILE A 172 1.29 -14.85 -2.78
CA ILE A 172 2.06 -13.96 -1.92
C ILE A 172 3.52 -14.39 -1.99
N ILE A 173 4.41 -13.50 -2.42
CA ILE A 173 5.85 -13.74 -2.53
C ILE A 173 6.60 -12.62 -1.82
N CYS A 174 7.30 -12.95 -0.74
CA CYS A 174 8.17 -12.01 -0.04
C CYS A 174 9.60 -12.54 0.04
N GLN A 175 10.62 -11.69 -0.02
CA GLN A 175 11.95 -12.13 0.40
C GLN A 175 12.01 -12.13 1.93
N GLU A 176 11.75 -11.00 2.56
CA GLU A 176 11.87 -10.84 4.01
C GLU A 176 10.65 -10.12 4.60
N ILE A 177 10.17 -10.63 5.73
CA ILE A 177 9.14 -9.98 6.55
C ILE A 177 9.67 -9.85 7.98
N ASN A 178 9.91 -8.63 8.41
CA ASN A 178 10.24 -8.29 9.78
C ASN A 178 9.06 -7.55 10.41
N SER A 179 8.43 -8.12 11.42
CA SER A 179 7.32 -7.44 12.11
C SER A 179 7.34 -7.67 13.61
N THR A 180 6.94 -6.69 14.44
CA THR A 180 6.79 -6.96 15.88
C THR A 180 5.68 -8.00 16.10
N PRO A 181 4.40 -7.79 15.75
CA PRO A 181 3.51 -8.92 15.46
C PRO A 181 3.01 -8.96 14.01
N ILE A 182 2.72 -10.15 13.53
CA ILE A 182 1.86 -10.39 12.36
C ILE A 182 0.53 -10.93 12.87
N ILE A 183 -0.57 -10.23 12.59
CA ILE A 183 -1.92 -10.64 13.00
C ILE A 183 -2.81 -10.63 11.76
N CYS A 184 -3.35 -11.78 11.39
CA CYS A 184 -4.34 -11.90 10.31
C CYS A 184 -5.58 -12.65 10.81
N GLN A 185 -6.77 -12.29 10.34
CA GLN A 185 -7.93 -13.16 10.55
C GLN A 185 -7.86 -14.32 9.56
N GLU A 186 -7.82 -14.00 8.26
CA GLU A 186 -7.86 -14.98 7.19
C GLU A 186 -6.81 -14.68 6.11
N ILE A 187 -6.11 -15.73 5.66
CA ILE A 187 -5.22 -15.66 4.49
C ILE A 187 -5.63 -16.75 3.51
N ASN A 188 -6.14 -16.34 2.35
CA ASN A 188 -6.43 -17.20 1.21
C ASN A 188 -5.42 -16.90 0.10
N SER A 189 -4.48 -17.81 -0.13
CA SER A 189 -3.48 -17.62 -1.19
C SER A 189 -3.22 -18.88 -1.98
N ALA A 190 -3.08 -18.83 -3.31
CA ALA A 190 -2.67 -20.03 -4.06
C ALA A 190 -1.30 -20.53 -3.58
N PRO A 191 -0.16 -19.81 -3.70
CA PRO A 191 0.97 -20.08 -2.79
C PRO A 191 1.33 -18.90 -1.88
N ILE A 192 1.90 -19.21 -0.72
CA ILE A 192 2.66 -18.25 0.10
C ILE A 192 4.13 -18.67 0.04
N ILE A 193 5.00 -17.79 -0.44
CA ILE A 193 6.44 -18.05 -0.57
C ILE A 193 7.19 -16.92 0.14
N CYS A 194 7.92 -17.25 1.20
CA CYS A 194 8.82 -16.30 1.86
C CYS A 194 10.24 -16.87 1.91
N GLN A 195 11.27 -16.03 1.86
CA GLN A 195 12.60 -16.50 2.26
C GLN A 195 12.67 -16.54 3.79
N GLU A 196 12.42 -15.41 4.44
CA GLU A 196 12.60 -15.23 5.87
C GLU A 196 11.40 -14.50 6.49
N ILE A 197 10.93 -14.99 7.64
CA ILE A 197 9.92 -14.31 8.46
C ILE A 197 10.49 -14.17 9.87
N ASN A 198 10.73 -12.93 10.30
CA ASN A 198 11.13 -12.59 11.66
C ASN A 198 9.97 -11.85 12.36
N SER A 199 9.34 -12.48 13.36
CA SER A 199 8.26 -11.81 14.08
C SER A 199 8.11 -12.16 15.55
N ALA A 200 7.77 -11.20 16.43
CA ALA A 200 7.61 -11.52 17.85
C ALA A 200 6.43 -12.48 18.11
N PRO A 201 5.19 -12.23 17.66
CA PRO A 201 4.29 -13.35 17.37
C PRO A 201 3.68 -13.32 15.97
N ILE A 202 3.35 -14.51 15.46
CA ILE A 202 2.50 -14.70 14.28
C ILE A 202 1.16 -15.27 14.77
N ILE A 203 0.07 -14.56 14.54
CA ILE A 203 -1.28 -14.96 14.94
C ILE A 203 -2.17 -14.92 13.69
N CYS A 204 -2.67 -16.08 13.26
CA CYS A 204 -3.67 -16.18 12.20
C CYS A 204 -4.89 -16.93 12.73
N GLN A 205 -6.12 -16.62 12.32
CA GLN A 205 -7.22 -17.54 12.60
C GLN A 205 -7.20 -18.65 11.56
N GLU A 206 -7.28 -18.30 10.28
CA GLU A 206 -7.38 -19.26 9.19
C GLU A 206 -6.32 -18.97 8.11
N ILE A 207 -5.63 -20.03 7.68
CA ILE A 207 -4.75 -19.98 6.51
C ILE A 207 -5.18 -21.07 5.53
N ASN A 208 -5.75 -20.66 4.39
CA ASN A 208 -6.09 -21.54 3.28
C ASN A 208 -5.11 -21.29 2.12
N SER A 209 -4.16 -22.20 1.92
CA SER A 209 -3.16 -22.01 0.86
C SER A 209 -2.72 -23.28 0.17
N ALA A 210 -2.48 -23.29 -1.14
CA ALA A 210 -2.01 -24.50 -1.81
C ALA A 210 -0.63 -24.94 -1.26
N PRO A 211 0.51 -24.27 -1.51
CA PRO A 211 1.68 -24.47 -0.66
C PRO A 211 2.08 -23.22 0.14
N ILE A 212 2.55 -23.45 1.37
CA ILE A 212 3.32 -22.47 2.15
C ILE A 212 4.78 -22.91 2.11
N ILE A 213 5.66 -22.07 1.56
CA ILE A 213 7.09 -22.34 1.41
C ILE A 213 7.86 -21.21 2.09
N CYS A 214 8.58 -21.53 3.16
CA CYS A 214 9.50 -20.62 3.83
C CYS A 214 10.90 -21.24 3.90
N GLN A 215 11.98 -20.45 3.84
CA GLN A 215 13.29 -20.97 4.22
C GLN A 215 13.43 -20.95 5.74
N GLU A 216 13.22 -19.78 6.35
CA GLU A 216 13.39 -19.58 7.79
C GLU A 216 12.19 -18.83 8.40
N ILE A 217 11.72 -19.32 9.54
CA ILE A 217 10.76 -18.62 10.40
C ILE A 217 11.38 -18.47 11.78
N ASN A 218 11.77 -17.25 12.12
CA ASN A 218 12.20 -16.87 13.47
C ASN A 218 11.07 -16.10 14.14
N SER A 219 10.33 -16.77 15.01
CA SER A 219 9.25 -16.10 15.72
C SER A 219 9.22 -16.36 17.21
N GLY A 220 8.48 -15.57 17.96
CA GLY A 220 7.94 -16.08 19.22
C GLY A 220 6.77 -17.04 18.92
N PRO A 221 5.60 -16.88 19.56
CA PRO A 221 4.50 -17.80 19.34
C PRO A 221 3.96 -17.74 17.91
N ILE A 222 3.75 -18.91 17.32
CA ILE A 222 2.92 -19.07 16.12
C ILE A 222 1.60 -19.65 16.57
N ILE A 223 0.50 -18.92 16.39
CA ILE A 223 -0.84 -19.33 16.79
C ILE A 223 -1.73 -19.31 15.55
N CYS A 224 -2.26 -20.48 15.17
CA CYS A 224 -3.25 -20.63 14.12
C CYS A 224 -4.47 -21.41 14.64
N GLN A 225 -5.69 -21.05 14.25
CA GLN A 225 -6.87 -21.86 14.56
C GLN A 225 -7.11 -22.95 13.52
N GLU A 226 -6.93 -22.64 12.23
CA GLU A 226 -6.99 -23.60 11.14
C GLU A 226 -5.89 -23.31 10.12
N ILE A 227 -5.24 -24.37 9.65
CA ILE A 227 -4.35 -24.30 8.48
C ILE A 227 -4.79 -25.36 7.48
N ASN A 228 -5.54 -24.93 6.47
CA ASN A 228 -5.91 -25.75 5.32
C ASN A 228 -4.89 -25.50 4.22
N SER A 229 -3.68 -26.00 4.43
CA SER A 229 -2.62 -25.98 3.42
C SER A 229 -2.37 -27.36 2.82
N ALA A 230 -1.96 -27.42 1.55
CA ALA A 230 -1.38 -28.67 1.02
C ALA A 230 0.04 -28.88 1.63
N PRO A 231 1.20 -28.76 0.97
CA PRO A 231 2.45 -28.88 1.72
C PRO A 231 2.84 -27.54 2.38
N ILE A 232 3.09 -27.58 3.69
CA ILE A 232 3.88 -26.57 4.40
C ILE A 232 5.34 -27.05 4.38
N ILE A 233 6.22 -26.28 3.75
CA ILE A 233 7.65 -26.57 3.63
C ILE A 233 8.40 -25.43 4.29
N CYS A 234 9.05 -25.73 5.41
CA CYS A 234 9.98 -24.81 6.05
C CYS A 234 11.31 -25.52 6.31
N GLN A 235 12.44 -24.88 5.97
CA GLN A 235 13.76 -25.49 6.26
C GLN A 235 14.09 -25.35 7.74
N GLU A 236 13.85 -24.16 8.32
CA GLU A 236 14.13 -23.88 9.72
C GLU A 236 12.97 -23.11 10.36
N ILE A 237 12.48 -23.62 11.50
CA ILE A 237 11.50 -22.91 12.33
C ILE A 237 12.08 -22.76 13.73
N ASN A 238 12.47 -21.53 14.07
CA ASN A 238 12.89 -21.13 15.40
C ASN A 238 11.74 -20.36 16.05
N SER A 239 10.76 -21.11 16.56
CA SER A 239 9.57 -20.52 17.21
C SER A 239 9.32 -21.07 18.61
N ALA A 240 8.60 -20.29 19.42
CA ALA A 240 8.23 -20.70 20.77
C ALA A 240 6.82 -20.23 21.14
N PRO A 241 5.89 -21.12 21.55
CA PRO A 241 5.53 -22.41 20.94
C PRO A 241 4.71 -22.24 19.63
N ILE A 242 4.56 -23.33 18.86
CA ILE A 242 3.59 -23.41 17.75
C ILE A 242 2.29 -24.03 18.28
N ILE A 243 1.17 -23.33 18.15
CA ILE A 243 -0.16 -23.78 18.56
C ILE A 243 -1.06 -23.70 17.32
N CYS A 244 -1.36 -24.87 16.74
CA CYS A 244 -2.41 -25.00 15.73
C CYS A 244 -3.53 -25.85 16.34
N GLN A 245 -4.76 -25.33 16.37
CA GLN A 245 -5.93 -26.06 16.88
C GLN A 245 -6.70 -26.79 15.78
#